data_AF-A0AAD2DTH1-F1
#
_entry.id   AF-A0AAD2DTH1-F1
#
_cell.length_a   1.000
_cell.length_b   1.000
_cell.length_c   1.000
_cell.angle_alpha   90.00
_cell.angle_beta   90.00
_cell.angle_gamma   90.00
#
_symmetry.space_group_name_H-M   'P 1'
#
loop_
_entity.id
_entity.type
_entity.pdbx_description
1 polymer ?
#
loop_
_entity_poly.entity_id
_entity_poly.type
_entity_poly.pdbx_seq_one_letter_code
_entity_poly.pdbx_strand_id
1 'polypeptide(L)'
;MSERAEDLFTLVSKVLQDVQLTDQKRFKQFVSQSRARMENRLRGSGHGIAAARMDAKLNVAGWVSEKMGGVSYLEFLRDLEERVDKNWPEISSSLEEIRKTLISKNGCLINLTADGKNLVNSEKHVSKFLDMLPNSSPVGSAAWSARLPPTNEAIVVPTQVNYVGKAANLFQTGYQLKGSAYVISKYISNTWLWDRVRVSGGAYGGFCDFDTHSGVFSYLSYRDPNLLKTLDVYDATSDFLRELEMDDDALTKAIIGTIGDVDAYQLPDAKGYSSIHLTTGTSLMEVLLIIGETLRELFFFFIENFTVVSSAV
;
A
#
# COMPACT_ATOMS: atom_id res chain seq x y z
N MET A 1 6.89 4.80 30.84
CA MET A 1 5.76 5.17 29.95
C MET A 1 4.43 4.61 30.44
N SER A 2 4.38 3.45 31.08
CA SER A 2 3.13 2.81 31.56
C SER A 2 2.33 3.65 32.57
N GLU A 3 2.99 4.43 33.43
CA GLU A 3 2.32 5.30 34.41
C GLU A 3 1.49 6.43 33.77
N ARG A 4 1.66 6.68 32.47
CA ARG A 4 0.96 7.73 31.71
C ARG A 4 -0.13 7.17 30.79
N ALA A 5 -0.49 5.89 30.95
CA ALA A 5 -1.54 5.27 30.13
C ALA A 5 -2.89 6.00 30.28
N GLU A 6 -3.26 6.42 31.50
CA GLU A 6 -4.47 7.21 31.71
C GLU A 6 -4.44 8.56 30.97
N ASP A 7 -3.32 9.27 31.08
CA ASP A 7 -3.11 10.55 30.41
C ASP A 7 -3.21 10.38 28.89
N LEU A 8 -2.63 9.31 28.34
CA LEU A 8 -2.69 8.99 26.91
C LEU A 8 -4.13 8.80 26.44
N PHE A 9 -4.90 7.90 27.05
CA PHE A 9 -6.29 7.64 26.64
C PHE A 9 -7.18 8.86 26.83
N THR A 10 -6.91 9.67 27.87
CA THR A 10 -7.62 10.94 28.08
C THR A 10 -7.33 11.93 26.95
N LEU A 11 -6.07 12.07 26.54
CA LEU A 11 -5.70 12.95 25.43
C LEU A 11 -6.25 12.46 24.09
N VAL A 12 -6.20 11.16 23.82
CA VAL A 12 -6.78 10.57 22.60
C VAL A 12 -8.28 10.83 22.55
N SER A 13 -9.01 10.63 23.66
CA SER A 13 -10.44 10.95 23.72
C SER A 13 -10.73 12.41 23.40
N LYS A 14 -9.97 13.35 23.99
CA LYS A 14 -10.09 14.79 23.71
C LYS A 14 -9.82 15.12 22.25
N VAL A 15 -8.80 14.52 21.64
CA VAL A 15 -8.46 14.74 20.23
C VAL A 15 -9.59 14.26 19.30
N LEU A 16 -10.18 13.10 19.60
CA LEU A 16 -11.22 12.51 18.76
C LEU A 16 -12.57 13.21 18.92
N GLN A 17 -12.92 13.67 20.13
CA GLN A 17 -14.28 14.11 20.46
C GLN A 17 -14.42 15.62 20.71
N ASP A 18 -13.44 16.25 21.37
CA ASP A 18 -13.62 17.61 21.90
C ASP A 18 -13.09 18.70 20.96
N VAL A 19 -12.20 18.33 20.03
CA VAL A 19 -11.62 19.27 19.07
C VAL A 19 -12.73 19.93 18.25
N GLN A 20 -12.72 21.25 18.19
CA GLN A 20 -13.66 22.02 17.38
C GLN A 20 -13.09 22.19 15.97
N LEU A 21 -13.79 21.67 14.95
CA LEU A 21 -13.35 21.68 13.55
C LEU A 21 -13.77 22.98 12.83
N THR A 22 -13.53 24.12 13.49
CA THR A 22 -14.01 25.45 13.07
C THR A 22 -12.91 26.42 12.64
N ASP A 23 -11.64 26.06 12.82
CA ASP A 23 -10.49 26.90 12.48
C ASP A 23 -10.17 26.87 10.97
N GLN A 24 -10.88 27.71 10.21
CA GLN A 24 -10.74 27.87 8.77
C GLN A 24 -9.31 28.22 8.35
N LYS A 25 -8.65 29.15 9.07
CA LYS A 25 -7.31 29.65 8.71
C LYS A 25 -6.28 28.53 8.81
N ARG A 26 -6.32 27.78 9.91
CA ARG A 26 -5.42 26.65 10.12
C ARG A 26 -5.71 25.52 9.14
N PHE A 27 -6.98 25.24 8.85
CA PHE A 27 -7.35 24.23 7.86
C PHE A 27 -6.82 24.59 6.47
N LYS A 28 -6.96 25.85 6.04
CA LYS A 28 -6.39 26.32 4.77
C LYS A 28 -4.89 26.08 4.69
N GLN A 29 -4.16 26.37 5.78
CA GLN A 29 -2.72 26.11 5.85
C GLN A 29 -2.40 24.62 5.68
N PHE A 30 -3.19 23.72 6.27
CA PHE A 30 -3.04 22.27 6.09
C PHE A 30 -3.27 21.85 4.63
N VAL A 31 -4.29 22.40 3.96
CA VAL A 31 -4.55 22.11 2.54
C VAL A 31 -3.36 22.55 1.69
N SER A 32 -2.85 23.77 1.88
CA SER A 32 -1.68 24.26 1.14
C SER A 32 -0.42 23.40 1.40
N GLN A 33 -0.20 22.98 2.65
CA GLN A 33 0.92 22.08 3.01
C GLN A 33 0.78 20.70 2.37
N SER A 34 -0.41 20.11 2.40
CA SER A 34 -0.70 18.83 1.77
C SER A 34 -0.53 18.89 0.25
N ARG A 35 -0.97 19.97 -0.40
CA ARG A 35 -0.74 20.19 -1.83
C ARG A 35 0.75 20.26 -2.14
N ALA A 36 1.50 21.08 -1.42
CA ALA A 36 2.94 21.22 -1.62
C ALA A 36 3.67 19.86 -1.43
N ARG A 37 3.26 19.07 -0.43
CA ARG A 37 3.77 17.71 -0.23
C ARG A 37 3.47 16.81 -1.42
N MET A 38 2.24 16.85 -1.94
CA MET A 38 1.85 16.04 -3.10
C MET A 38 2.57 16.44 -4.38
N GLU A 39 2.77 17.74 -4.63
CA GLU A 39 3.54 18.23 -5.79
C GLU A 39 5.01 17.80 -5.70
N ASN A 40 5.61 17.87 -4.51
CA ASN A 40 6.97 17.36 -4.30
C ASN A 40 7.04 15.83 -4.45
N ARG A 41 6.03 15.09 -3.96
CA ARG A 41 5.95 13.63 -4.14
C ARG A 41 5.87 13.26 -5.61
N LEU A 42 5.09 13.99 -6.41
CA LEU A 42 4.98 13.76 -7.84
C LEU A 42 6.32 13.94 -8.58
N ARG A 43 7.12 14.93 -8.18
CA ARG A 43 8.45 15.20 -8.78
C ARG A 43 9.56 14.27 -8.28
N GLY A 44 9.54 13.93 -6.98
CA GLY A 44 10.64 13.22 -6.32
C GLY A 44 10.43 11.72 -6.16
N SER A 45 9.17 11.30 -6.09
CA SER A 45 8.73 9.93 -5.78
C SER A 45 7.55 9.50 -6.66
N GLY A 46 7.59 9.84 -7.96
CA GLY A 46 6.50 9.58 -8.91
C GLY A 46 6.15 8.09 -9.08
N HIS A 47 7.08 7.16 -8.81
CA HIS A 47 6.81 5.73 -8.84
C HIS A 47 5.66 5.32 -7.90
N GLY A 48 5.57 5.93 -6.70
CA GLY A 48 4.46 5.68 -5.78
C GLY A 48 3.13 6.27 -6.27
N ILE A 49 3.17 7.33 -7.08
CA ILE A 49 1.98 7.88 -7.73
C ILE A 49 1.53 6.95 -8.87
N ALA A 50 2.47 6.44 -9.67
CA ALA A 50 2.19 5.46 -10.71
C ALA A 50 1.57 4.18 -10.13
N ALA A 51 2.15 3.64 -9.04
CA ALA A 51 1.61 2.48 -8.33
C ALA A 51 0.16 2.72 -7.88
N ALA A 52 -0.10 3.78 -7.11
CA ALA A 52 -1.45 4.11 -6.65
C ALA A 52 -2.44 4.30 -7.81
N ARG A 53 -1.99 4.88 -8.94
CA ARG A 53 -2.82 5.09 -10.13
C ARG A 53 -3.17 3.77 -10.84
N MET A 54 -2.24 2.80 -10.85
CA MET A 54 -2.48 1.47 -11.38
C MET A 54 -3.41 0.66 -10.48
N ASP A 55 -3.15 0.64 -9.17
CA ASP A 55 -3.97 -0.10 -8.20
C ASP A 55 -5.44 0.37 -8.23
N ALA A 56 -5.64 1.68 -8.40
CA ALA A 56 -6.97 2.28 -8.54
C ALA A 56 -7.77 1.80 -9.75
N LYS A 57 -7.11 1.27 -10.77
CA LYS A 57 -7.75 0.64 -11.94
C LYS A 57 -8.04 -0.83 -11.69
N LEU A 58 -7.28 -1.47 -10.81
CA LEU A 58 -7.29 -2.93 -10.63
C LEU A 58 -8.21 -3.38 -9.48
N ASN A 59 -8.31 -2.61 -8.39
CA ASN A 59 -9.11 -3.00 -7.24
C ASN A 59 -9.64 -1.79 -6.44
N VAL A 60 -10.60 -2.06 -5.54
CA VAL A 60 -11.30 -1.01 -4.77
C VAL A 60 -10.38 -0.39 -3.71
N ALA A 61 -9.52 -1.17 -3.06
CA ALA A 61 -8.60 -0.66 -2.04
C ALA A 61 -7.58 0.33 -2.64
N GLY A 62 -7.08 0.03 -3.84
CA GLY A 62 -6.26 0.92 -4.66
C GLY A 62 -7.02 2.19 -5.02
N TRP A 63 -8.30 2.07 -5.39
CA TRP A 63 -9.13 3.24 -5.73
C TRP A 63 -9.31 4.18 -4.53
N VAL A 64 -9.60 3.62 -3.35
CA VAL A 64 -9.68 4.38 -2.10
C VAL A 64 -8.34 5.06 -1.79
N SER A 65 -7.24 4.34 -1.89
CA SER A 65 -5.89 4.87 -1.64
C SER A 65 -5.52 6.01 -2.60
N GLU A 66 -5.90 5.91 -3.87
CA GLU A 66 -5.67 6.94 -4.89
C GLU A 66 -6.49 8.22 -4.61
N LYS A 67 -7.71 8.07 -4.09
CA LYS A 67 -8.54 9.20 -3.62
C LYS A 67 -7.97 9.90 -2.39
N MET A 68 -7.14 9.23 -1.59
CA MET A 68 -6.55 9.78 -0.36
C MET A 68 -5.07 10.18 -0.47
N GLY A 69 -4.38 9.78 -1.54
CA GLY A 69 -2.94 10.03 -1.68
C GLY A 69 -2.37 9.96 -3.09
N GLY A 70 -3.20 9.81 -4.11
CA GLY A 70 -2.81 9.74 -5.52
C GLY A 70 -3.04 11.05 -6.29
N VAL A 71 -3.23 10.92 -7.61
CA VAL A 71 -3.47 12.08 -8.50
C VAL A 71 -4.82 12.72 -8.23
N SER A 72 -5.88 11.92 -8.06
CA SER A 72 -7.21 12.42 -7.67
C SER A 72 -7.16 13.21 -6.37
N TYR A 73 -6.31 12.82 -5.42
CA TYR A 73 -6.15 13.57 -4.17
C TYR A 73 -5.49 14.94 -4.38
N LEU A 74 -4.48 15.03 -5.26
CA LEU A 74 -3.88 16.31 -5.63
C LEU A 74 -4.88 17.23 -6.34
N GLU A 75 -5.69 16.69 -7.25
CA GLU A 75 -6.79 17.43 -7.90
C GLU A 75 -7.80 17.92 -6.86
N PHE A 76 -8.24 17.03 -5.97
CA PHE A 76 -9.13 17.37 -4.86
C PHE A 76 -8.56 18.49 -3.97
N LEU A 77 -7.25 18.46 -3.65
CA LEU A 77 -6.62 19.49 -2.82
C LEU A 77 -6.60 20.87 -3.51
N ARG A 78 -6.43 20.91 -4.83
CA ARG A 78 -6.48 22.16 -5.60
C ARG A 78 -7.87 22.79 -5.53
N ASP A 79 -8.90 21.98 -5.76
CA ASP A 79 -10.29 22.44 -5.66
C ASP A 79 -10.66 22.80 -4.22
N LEU A 80 -10.17 22.02 -3.24
CA LEU A 80 -10.46 22.24 -1.84
C LEU A 80 -9.90 23.58 -1.36
N GLU A 81 -8.69 23.99 -1.78
CA GLU A 81 -8.09 25.25 -1.36
C GLU A 81 -8.99 26.46 -1.71
N GLU A 82 -9.60 26.46 -2.91
CA GLU A 82 -10.56 27.48 -3.30
C GLU A 82 -11.87 27.40 -2.51
N ARG A 83 -12.36 26.16 -2.27
CA ARG A 83 -13.61 25.95 -1.51
C ARG A 83 -13.47 26.34 -0.04
N VAL A 84 -12.28 26.29 0.55
CA VAL A 84 -12.06 26.78 1.93
C VAL A 84 -12.43 28.25 2.06
N ASP A 85 -12.11 29.08 1.06
CA ASP A 85 -12.46 30.51 1.08
C ASP A 85 -13.94 30.75 0.74
N LYS A 86 -14.48 29.96 -0.19
CA LYS A 86 -15.83 30.16 -0.76
C LYS A 86 -16.96 29.54 0.10
N ASN A 87 -16.73 28.38 0.72
CA ASN A 87 -17.76 27.62 1.43
C ASN A 87 -17.23 26.83 2.64
N TRP A 88 -16.60 27.52 3.59
CA TRP A 88 -16.14 26.91 4.84
C TRP A 88 -17.22 26.16 5.65
N PRO A 89 -18.46 26.66 5.80
CA PRO A 89 -19.48 25.97 6.58
C PRO A 89 -19.79 24.55 6.08
N GLU A 90 -19.82 24.36 4.75
CA GLU A 90 -20.00 23.04 4.14
C GLU A 90 -18.84 22.09 4.49
N ILE A 91 -17.59 22.55 4.34
CA ILE A 91 -16.40 21.75 4.64
C ILE A 91 -16.37 21.37 6.13
N SER A 92 -16.63 22.33 7.02
CA SER A 92 -16.69 22.07 8.47
C SER A 92 -17.76 21.04 8.79
N SER A 93 -18.95 21.13 8.16
CA SER A 93 -20.00 20.11 8.28
C SER A 93 -19.56 18.73 7.80
N SER A 94 -18.84 18.63 6.67
CA SER A 94 -18.30 17.34 6.18
C SER A 94 -17.26 16.75 7.13
N LEU A 95 -16.38 17.56 7.72
CA LEU A 95 -15.41 17.09 8.72
C LEU A 95 -16.11 16.53 9.97
N GLU A 96 -17.19 17.19 10.40
CA GLU A 96 -18.03 16.76 11.51
C GLU A 96 -18.78 15.45 11.20
N GLU A 97 -19.26 15.29 9.97
CA GLU A 97 -19.89 14.05 9.51
C GLU A 97 -18.89 12.88 9.46
N ILE A 98 -17.66 13.12 8.98
CA ILE A 98 -16.58 12.13 9.01
C ILE A 98 -16.31 11.69 10.46
N ARG A 99 -16.22 12.65 11.39
CA ARG A 99 -16.02 12.35 12.82
C ARG A 99 -17.14 11.46 13.36
N LYS A 100 -18.40 11.82 13.12
CA LYS A 100 -19.57 11.04 13.57
C LYS A 100 -19.65 9.64 12.95
N THR A 101 -19.13 9.47 11.74
CA THR A 101 -19.14 8.19 11.03
C THR A 101 -18.04 7.26 11.52
N LEU A 102 -16.83 7.79 11.71
CA LEU A 102 -15.63 7.02 12.05
C LEU A 102 -15.54 6.67 13.54
N ILE A 103 -15.87 7.61 14.42
CA ILE A 103 -15.68 7.43 15.86
C ILE A 103 -16.88 6.67 16.42
N SER A 104 -16.69 5.39 16.73
CA SER A 104 -17.70 4.50 17.28
C SER A 104 -17.06 3.38 18.10
N LYS A 105 -17.74 2.95 19.17
CA LYS A 105 -17.38 1.76 19.95
C LYS A 105 -17.59 0.47 19.14
N ASN A 106 -18.65 0.44 18.32
CA ASN A 106 -18.96 -0.71 17.47
C ASN A 106 -17.93 -0.83 16.34
N GLY A 107 -17.32 -2.01 16.19
CA GLY A 107 -16.27 -2.26 15.20
C GLY A 107 -14.89 -1.70 15.57
N CYS A 108 -14.74 -1.10 16.76
CA CYS A 108 -13.45 -0.62 17.23
C CYS A 108 -12.52 -1.80 17.56
N LEU A 109 -11.30 -1.76 17.03
CA LEU A 109 -10.22 -2.67 17.38
C LEU A 109 -9.14 -1.91 18.13
N ILE A 110 -8.71 -2.45 19.28
CA ILE A 110 -7.64 -1.88 20.10
C ILE A 110 -6.49 -2.88 20.16
N ASN A 111 -5.30 -2.44 19.75
CA ASN A 111 -4.07 -3.19 19.87
C ASN A 111 -3.24 -2.64 21.03
N LEU A 112 -2.83 -3.49 21.96
CA LEU A 112 -1.98 -3.12 23.09
C LEU A 112 -0.70 -3.93 23.07
N THR A 113 0.42 -3.25 23.26
CA THR A 113 1.74 -3.90 23.34
C THR A 113 2.47 -3.38 24.56
N ALA A 114 2.61 -4.24 25.57
CA ALA A 114 3.34 -3.97 26.81
C ALA A 114 3.69 -5.31 27.49
N ASP A 115 4.47 -5.28 28.56
CA ASP A 115 4.63 -6.44 29.44
C ASP A 115 3.30 -6.77 30.17
N GLY A 116 3.17 -8.02 30.61
CA GLY A 116 1.91 -8.53 31.16
C GLY A 116 1.35 -7.73 32.34
N LYS A 117 2.19 -7.19 33.22
CA LYS A 117 1.73 -6.36 34.35
C LYS A 117 1.11 -5.06 33.86
N ASN A 118 1.77 -4.41 32.91
CA ASN A 118 1.28 -3.15 32.33
C ASN A 118 0.06 -3.34 31.44
N LEU A 119 -0.11 -4.50 30.79
CA LEU A 119 -1.34 -4.83 30.06
C LEU A 119 -2.54 -4.88 31.01
N VAL A 120 -2.46 -5.68 32.09
CA VAL A 120 -3.54 -5.77 33.10
C VAL A 120 -3.86 -4.40 33.69
N ASN A 121 -2.84 -3.60 34.00
CA ASN A 121 -3.05 -2.25 34.51
C ASN A 121 -3.70 -1.30 33.50
N SER A 122 -3.53 -1.53 32.19
CA SER A 122 -4.05 -0.68 31.12
C SER A 122 -5.50 -1.00 30.75
N GLU A 123 -5.99 -2.21 31.03
CA GLU A 123 -7.36 -2.64 30.72
C GLU A 123 -8.43 -1.69 31.26
N LYS A 124 -8.27 -1.23 32.51
CA LYS A 124 -9.21 -0.26 33.12
C LYS A 124 -9.25 1.07 32.36
N HIS A 125 -8.13 1.53 31.82
CA HIS A 125 -8.04 2.79 31.08
C HIS A 125 -8.63 2.65 29.68
N VAL A 126 -8.40 1.51 29.04
CA VAL A 126 -9.01 1.14 27.76
C VAL A 126 -10.53 1.03 27.89
N SER A 127 -11.01 0.36 28.93
CA SER A 127 -12.46 0.24 29.21
C SER A 127 -13.09 1.62 29.40
N LYS A 128 -12.48 2.47 30.23
CA LYS A 128 -12.91 3.87 30.44
C LYS A 128 -12.92 4.67 29.14
N PHE A 129 -11.93 4.48 28.26
CA PHE A 129 -11.89 5.12 26.94
C PHE A 129 -13.02 4.64 26.03
N LEU A 130 -13.24 3.33 25.94
CA LEU A 130 -14.31 2.74 25.13
C LEU A 130 -15.69 3.19 25.58
N ASP A 131 -15.91 3.39 26.88
CA ASP A 131 -17.17 3.90 27.42
C ASP A 131 -17.42 5.38 27.08
N MET A 132 -16.38 6.13 26.71
CA MET A 132 -16.52 7.49 26.19
C MET A 132 -16.85 7.52 24.70
N LEU A 133 -16.71 6.42 23.96
CA LEU A 133 -17.00 6.38 22.53
C LEU A 133 -18.51 6.18 22.30
N PRO A 134 -19.08 6.81 21.25
CA PRO A 134 -20.49 6.65 20.93
C PRO A 134 -20.78 5.24 20.39
N ASN A 135 -22.00 4.75 20.62
CA ASN A 135 -22.44 3.40 20.20
C ASN A 135 -23.08 3.37 18.80
N SER A 136 -23.16 4.50 18.10
CA SER A 136 -23.84 4.61 16.80
C SER A 136 -22.86 5.09 15.73
N SER A 137 -22.64 4.28 14.70
CA SER A 137 -22.21 4.82 13.41
C SER A 137 -23.48 5.01 12.56
N PRO A 138 -23.81 6.24 12.12
CA PRO A 138 -25.04 6.52 11.39
C PRO A 138 -25.06 5.96 9.96
N VAL A 139 -23.96 5.37 9.49
CA VAL A 139 -23.79 4.97 8.08
C VAL A 139 -23.80 3.45 7.97
N GLY A 140 -24.74 2.92 7.17
CA GLY A 140 -24.75 1.50 6.81
C GLY A 140 -23.52 1.11 6.00
N SER A 141 -23.09 -0.15 6.10
CA SER A 141 -21.99 -0.67 5.28
C SER A 141 -22.42 -0.70 3.80
N ALA A 142 -22.01 0.29 3.03
CA ALA A 142 -22.13 0.26 1.57
C ALA A 142 -20.83 -0.28 1.00
N ALA A 143 -20.90 -1.43 0.32
CA ALA A 143 -19.74 -1.96 -0.39
C ALA A 143 -19.39 -1.06 -1.57
N TRP A 144 -18.14 -0.59 -1.62
CA TRP A 144 -17.65 0.20 -2.74
C TRP A 144 -17.24 -0.74 -3.87
N SER A 145 -17.64 -0.42 -5.10
CA SER A 145 -17.26 -1.19 -6.31
C SER A 145 -16.52 -0.33 -7.35
N ALA A 146 -16.14 0.90 -6.96
CA ALA A 146 -15.54 1.87 -7.86
C ALA A 146 -14.08 1.52 -8.23
N ARG A 147 -13.73 1.81 -9.48
CA ARG A 147 -12.37 1.73 -10.04
C ARG A 147 -12.19 2.85 -11.07
N LEU A 148 -10.95 3.22 -11.34
CA LEU A 148 -10.62 4.07 -12.48
C LEU A 148 -10.68 3.25 -13.80
N PRO A 149 -10.93 3.89 -14.95
CA PRO A 149 -10.91 3.20 -16.24
C PRO A 149 -9.55 2.55 -16.54
N PRO A 150 -9.52 1.33 -17.09
CA PRO A 150 -8.29 0.60 -17.40
C PRO A 150 -7.64 1.14 -18.68
N THR A 151 -7.06 2.33 -18.59
CA THR A 151 -6.40 3.03 -19.70
C THR A 151 -4.93 3.28 -19.39
N ASN A 152 -4.10 3.29 -20.43
CA ASN A 152 -2.71 3.71 -20.31
C ASN A 152 -2.67 5.23 -20.13
N GLU A 153 -1.91 5.72 -19.14
CA GLU A 153 -1.83 7.15 -18.81
C GLU A 153 -0.36 7.58 -18.72
N ALA A 154 -0.08 8.81 -19.14
CA ALA A 154 1.17 9.51 -18.88
C ALA A 154 0.86 10.80 -18.10
N ILE A 155 1.39 10.91 -16.89
CA ILE A 155 1.21 12.10 -16.05
C ILE A 155 2.36 13.06 -16.33
N VAL A 156 2.07 14.18 -16.99
CA VAL A 156 3.08 15.14 -17.42
C VAL A 156 3.55 15.99 -16.24
N VAL A 157 4.85 15.96 -15.97
CA VAL A 157 5.51 16.80 -14.98
C VAL A 157 6.84 17.34 -15.48
N PRO A 158 7.26 18.54 -15.04
CA PRO A 158 8.55 19.10 -15.44
C PRO A 158 9.70 18.43 -14.66
N THR A 159 10.18 17.30 -15.19
CA THR A 159 11.30 16.51 -14.63
C THR A 159 12.27 16.08 -15.73
N GLN A 160 13.52 15.78 -15.34
CA GLN A 160 14.55 15.23 -16.25
C GLN A 160 14.53 13.69 -16.29
N VAL A 161 13.71 13.08 -15.44
CA VAL A 161 13.61 11.64 -15.25
C VAL A 161 12.14 11.25 -15.15
N ASN A 162 11.86 10.00 -15.50
CA ASN A 162 10.55 9.38 -15.50
C ASN A 162 10.39 8.43 -14.30
N TYR A 163 9.14 8.01 -14.11
CA TYR A 163 8.74 6.95 -13.21
C TYR A 163 7.78 6.05 -13.97
N VAL A 164 8.27 4.92 -14.44
CA VAL A 164 7.51 4.01 -15.31
C VAL A 164 6.88 2.94 -14.44
N GLY A 165 5.61 2.62 -14.70
CA GLY A 165 4.88 1.58 -13.98
C GLY A 165 4.07 0.72 -14.94
N LYS A 166 4.01 -0.59 -14.66
CA LYS A 166 3.11 -1.53 -15.36
C LYS A 166 2.62 -2.56 -14.35
N ALA A 167 1.32 -2.83 -14.31
CA ALA A 167 0.75 -3.75 -13.33
C ALA A 167 -0.37 -4.60 -13.92
N ALA A 168 -0.57 -5.78 -13.34
CA ALA A 168 -1.65 -6.69 -13.67
C ALA A 168 -2.08 -7.47 -12.42
N ASN A 169 -3.33 -7.94 -12.39
CA ASN A 169 -3.80 -8.82 -11.34
C ASN A 169 -3.58 -10.29 -11.74
N LEU A 170 -2.64 -10.96 -11.09
CA LEU A 170 -2.29 -12.36 -11.38
C LEU A 170 -3.40 -13.33 -10.95
N PHE A 171 -4.16 -13.03 -9.90
CA PHE A 171 -5.24 -13.92 -9.47
C PHE A 171 -6.38 -14.00 -10.50
N GLN A 172 -6.56 -12.95 -11.32
CA GLN A 172 -7.52 -12.97 -12.43
C GLN A 172 -7.14 -13.95 -13.54
N THR A 173 -5.88 -14.37 -13.64
CA THR A 173 -5.45 -15.42 -14.58
C THR A 173 -5.67 -16.83 -14.03
N GLY A 174 -6.23 -16.97 -12.83
CA GLY A 174 -6.40 -18.25 -12.14
C GLY A 174 -5.18 -18.68 -11.31
N TYR A 175 -4.10 -17.87 -11.28
CA TYR A 175 -2.95 -18.15 -10.42
C TYR A 175 -3.36 -18.19 -8.94
N GLN A 176 -2.95 -19.24 -8.25
CA GLN A 176 -3.11 -19.38 -6.80
C GLN A 176 -1.80 -19.03 -6.12
N LEU A 177 -1.88 -18.18 -5.08
CA LEU A 177 -0.70 -17.74 -4.35
C LEU A 177 0.10 -18.93 -3.81
N LYS A 178 1.40 -18.94 -4.12
CA LYS A 178 2.38 -19.84 -3.53
C LYS A 178 3.51 -19.01 -2.90
N GLY A 179 4.10 -19.52 -1.83
CA GLY A 179 5.23 -18.85 -1.15
C GLY A 179 6.43 -18.57 -2.06
N SER A 180 6.59 -19.34 -3.14
CA SER A 180 7.59 -19.11 -4.17
C SER A 180 7.45 -17.77 -4.88
N ALA A 181 6.27 -17.16 -4.92
CA ALA A 181 6.05 -15.86 -5.55
C ALA A 181 6.91 -14.77 -4.90
N TYR A 182 7.11 -14.83 -3.58
CA TYR A 182 7.98 -13.91 -2.86
C TYR A 182 9.44 -14.05 -3.32
N VAL A 183 9.91 -15.30 -3.45
CA VAL A 183 11.26 -15.62 -3.92
C VAL A 183 11.47 -15.14 -5.35
N ILE A 184 10.53 -15.45 -6.25
CA ILE A 184 10.59 -15.08 -7.66
C ILE A 184 10.55 -13.56 -7.82
N SER A 185 9.65 -12.86 -7.13
CA SER A 185 9.54 -11.38 -7.19
C SER A 185 10.82 -10.69 -6.71
N LYS A 186 11.38 -11.18 -5.59
CA LYS A 186 12.67 -10.68 -5.08
C LYS A 186 13.81 -10.97 -6.06
N TYR A 187 13.81 -12.15 -6.67
CA TYR A 187 14.82 -12.53 -7.66
C TYR A 187 14.76 -11.65 -8.91
N ILE A 188 13.58 -11.41 -9.47
CA ILE A 188 13.35 -10.51 -10.61
C ILE A 188 13.89 -9.11 -10.29
N SER A 189 13.60 -8.57 -9.11
CA SER A 189 14.03 -7.23 -8.70
C SER A 189 15.55 -7.13 -8.60
N ASN A 190 16.20 -8.12 -7.96
CA ASN A 190 17.63 -8.07 -7.66
C ASN A 190 18.54 -8.52 -8.81
N THR A 191 17.99 -9.17 -9.84
CA THR A 191 18.74 -9.62 -11.01
C THR A 191 18.27 -8.88 -12.25
N TRP A 192 17.19 -9.33 -12.89
CA TRP A 192 16.69 -8.82 -14.16
C TRP A 192 16.48 -7.31 -14.18
N LEU A 193 15.68 -6.78 -13.25
CA LEU A 193 15.34 -5.35 -13.24
C LEU A 193 16.52 -4.49 -12.78
N TRP A 194 17.32 -4.98 -11.83
CA TRP A 194 18.55 -4.32 -11.44
C TRP A 194 19.51 -4.16 -12.63
N ASP A 195 19.76 -5.24 -13.36
CA ASP A 195 20.70 -5.23 -14.48
C ASP A 195 20.16 -4.43 -15.67
N ARG A 196 18.90 -4.64 -16.07
CA ARG A 196 18.35 -4.06 -17.28
C ARG A 196 17.85 -2.63 -17.09
N VAL A 197 17.12 -2.34 -16.02
CA VAL A 197 16.54 -1.01 -15.79
C VAL A 197 17.57 -0.06 -15.18
N ARG A 198 18.32 -0.52 -14.17
CA ARG A 198 19.30 0.33 -13.47
C ARG A 198 20.68 0.33 -14.14
N VAL A 199 21.36 -0.82 -14.22
CA VAL A 199 22.76 -0.87 -14.69
C VAL A 199 22.87 -0.51 -16.18
N SER A 200 22.10 -1.18 -17.04
CA SER A 200 22.13 -0.96 -18.49
C SER A 200 21.25 0.24 -18.91
N GLY A 201 20.10 0.42 -18.27
CA GLY A 201 19.14 1.47 -18.62
C GLY A 201 19.47 2.84 -18.04
N GLY A 202 20.29 2.91 -16.98
CA GLY A 202 20.71 4.15 -16.34
C GLY A 202 19.69 4.75 -15.37
N ALA A 203 18.60 4.04 -15.05
CA ALA A 203 17.68 4.46 -14.00
C ALA A 203 18.35 4.40 -12.62
N TYR A 204 17.86 5.17 -11.64
CA TYR A 204 18.32 5.00 -10.26
C TYR A 204 17.84 3.65 -9.69
N GLY A 205 16.68 3.16 -10.08
CA GLY A 205 16.20 1.85 -9.62
C GLY A 205 15.14 1.26 -10.52
N GLY A 206 15.04 -0.06 -10.51
CA GLY A 206 13.97 -0.84 -11.10
C GLY A 206 13.67 -2.02 -10.19
N PHE A 207 12.39 -2.28 -9.94
CA PHE A 207 11.93 -3.32 -9.03
C PHE A 207 10.52 -3.74 -9.40
N CYS A 208 10.09 -4.87 -8.85
CA CYS A 208 8.70 -5.28 -8.87
C CYS A 208 8.17 -5.45 -7.44
N ASP A 209 6.87 -5.33 -7.30
CA ASP A 209 6.12 -5.51 -6.07
C ASP A 209 4.96 -6.46 -6.34
N PHE A 210 4.67 -7.35 -5.40
CA PHE A 210 3.54 -8.27 -5.50
C PHE A 210 2.68 -8.16 -4.25
N ASP A 211 1.55 -7.46 -4.39
CA ASP A 211 0.53 -7.40 -3.36
C ASP A 211 -0.26 -8.72 -3.37
N THR A 212 0.05 -9.56 -2.39
CA THR A 212 -0.54 -10.89 -2.25
C THR A 212 -1.96 -10.89 -1.72
N HIS A 213 -2.45 -9.77 -1.15
CA HIS A 213 -3.84 -9.63 -0.73
C HIS A 213 -4.75 -9.32 -1.92
N SER A 214 -4.30 -8.45 -2.83
CA SER A 214 -5.09 -8.07 -4.01
C SER A 214 -4.78 -8.90 -5.27
N GLY A 215 -3.62 -9.55 -5.30
CA GLY A 215 -3.08 -10.26 -6.46
C GLY A 215 -2.41 -9.35 -7.48
N VAL A 216 -2.21 -8.06 -7.18
CA VAL A 216 -1.59 -7.11 -8.09
C VAL A 216 -0.08 -7.28 -8.09
N PHE A 217 0.46 -7.63 -9.25
CA PHE A 217 1.89 -7.60 -9.52
C PHE A 217 2.23 -6.34 -10.32
N SER A 218 3.20 -5.57 -9.83
CA SER A 218 3.58 -4.28 -10.37
C SER A 218 5.07 -4.22 -10.68
N TYR A 219 5.44 -3.72 -11.85
CA TYR A 219 6.79 -3.25 -12.18
C TYR A 219 6.85 -1.75 -11.98
N LEU A 220 7.97 -1.26 -11.43
CA LEU A 220 8.21 0.15 -11.18
C LEU A 220 9.66 0.53 -11.46
N SER A 221 9.87 1.72 -12.03
CA SER A 221 11.19 2.35 -12.13
C SER A 221 11.24 3.68 -11.37
N TYR A 222 12.43 4.01 -10.88
CA TYR A 222 12.68 5.19 -10.06
C TYR A 222 13.78 6.04 -10.67
N ARG A 223 13.44 7.31 -10.99
CA ARG A 223 14.33 8.28 -11.64
C ARG A 223 14.97 7.69 -12.90
N ASP A 224 14.13 7.28 -13.83
CA ASP A 224 14.49 6.55 -15.04
C ASP A 224 14.64 7.51 -16.24
N PRO A 225 15.77 7.54 -16.94
CA PRO A 225 15.92 8.38 -18.14
C PRO A 225 15.09 7.87 -19.33
N ASN A 226 14.56 6.65 -19.27
CA ASN A 226 13.79 6.02 -20.34
C ASN A 226 12.28 5.99 -20.03
N LEU A 227 11.50 5.56 -21.02
CA LEU A 227 10.05 5.36 -20.89
C LEU A 227 9.62 4.04 -21.54
N LEU A 228 9.50 4.01 -22.87
CA LEU A 228 9.05 2.81 -23.60
C LEU A 228 10.05 1.65 -23.49
N LYS A 229 11.35 1.92 -23.57
CA LYS A 229 12.39 0.90 -23.37
C LYS A 229 12.27 0.17 -22.03
N THR A 230 11.81 0.86 -21.00
CA THR A 230 11.60 0.26 -19.68
C THR A 230 10.38 -0.67 -19.69
N LEU A 231 9.32 -0.31 -20.41
CA LEU A 231 8.17 -1.20 -20.63
C LEU A 231 8.58 -2.45 -21.41
N ASP A 232 9.45 -2.32 -22.41
CA ASP A 232 9.98 -3.46 -23.16
C ASP A 232 10.74 -4.44 -22.24
N VAL A 233 11.51 -3.91 -21.28
CA VAL A 233 12.21 -4.73 -20.25
C VAL A 233 11.21 -5.44 -19.34
N TYR A 234 10.12 -4.78 -18.96
CA TYR A 234 9.06 -5.41 -18.16
C TYR A 234 8.42 -6.57 -18.93
N ASP A 235 8.11 -6.37 -20.21
CA ASP A 235 7.50 -7.40 -21.06
C ASP A 235 8.42 -8.60 -21.31
N ALA A 236 9.72 -8.38 -21.42
CA ALA A 236 10.70 -9.45 -21.56
C ALA A 236 10.97 -10.24 -20.26
N THR A 237 10.35 -9.89 -19.12
CA THR A 237 10.55 -10.60 -17.84
C THR A 237 10.07 -12.06 -17.92
N SER A 238 8.99 -12.34 -18.66
CA SER A 238 8.51 -13.72 -18.80
C SER A 238 9.52 -14.61 -19.51
N ASP A 239 10.18 -14.09 -20.54
CA ASP A 239 11.17 -14.84 -21.32
C ASP A 239 12.43 -15.06 -20.50
N PHE A 240 12.88 -14.04 -19.76
CA PHE A 240 13.96 -14.17 -18.78
C PHE A 240 13.71 -15.32 -17.79
N LEU A 241 12.51 -15.45 -17.25
CA LEU A 241 12.18 -16.53 -16.30
C LEU A 241 12.11 -17.90 -16.97
N ARG A 242 11.65 -17.99 -18.23
CA ARG A 242 11.59 -19.25 -18.99
C ARG A 242 12.96 -19.78 -19.35
N GLU A 243 13.90 -18.89 -19.65
CA GLU A 243 15.27 -19.21 -20.05
C GLU A 243 16.24 -19.30 -18.86
N LEU A 244 15.75 -19.05 -17.65
CA LEU A 244 16.58 -19.02 -16.44
C LEU A 244 17.12 -20.41 -16.11
N GLU A 245 18.44 -20.56 -16.26
CA GLU A 245 19.19 -21.66 -15.66
C GLU A 245 19.73 -21.24 -14.30
N MET A 246 19.37 -21.98 -13.24
CA MET A 246 19.76 -21.67 -11.87
C MET A 246 20.22 -22.94 -11.16
N ASP A 247 21.41 -22.86 -10.56
CA ASP A 247 21.91 -23.94 -9.71
C ASP A 247 21.32 -23.89 -8.28
N ASP A 248 21.50 -24.99 -7.54
CA ASP A 248 20.95 -25.14 -6.19
C ASP A 248 21.48 -24.08 -5.21
N ASP A 249 22.71 -23.61 -5.39
CA ASP A 249 23.33 -22.58 -4.55
C ASP A 249 22.69 -21.21 -4.78
N ALA A 250 22.45 -20.84 -6.03
CA ALA A 250 21.77 -19.61 -6.41
C ALA A 250 20.31 -19.62 -5.94
N LEU A 251 19.60 -20.75 -6.10
CA LEU A 251 18.25 -20.93 -5.57
C LEU A 251 18.23 -20.76 -4.04
N THR A 252 19.16 -21.40 -3.34
CA THR A 252 19.28 -21.30 -1.89
C THR A 252 19.52 -19.86 -1.44
N LYS A 253 20.39 -19.12 -2.13
CA LYS A 253 20.61 -17.68 -1.84
C LYS A 253 19.36 -16.83 -2.05
N ALA A 254 18.59 -17.09 -3.11
CA ALA A 254 17.34 -16.40 -3.36
C ALA A 254 16.31 -16.64 -2.24
N ILE A 255 16.20 -17.89 -1.77
CA ILE A 255 15.35 -18.27 -0.64
C ILE A 255 15.82 -17.58 0.64
N ILE A 256 17.11 -17.67 0.99
CA ILE A 256 17.68 -17.01 2.18
C ILE A 256 17.42 -15.51 2.15
N GLY A 257 17.61 -14.87 0.99
CA GLY A 257 17.29 -13.46 0.81
C GLY A 257 15.84 -13.16 1.14
N THR A 258 14.90 -13.98 0.67
CA THR A 258 13.47 -13.81 0.90
C THR A 258 13.10 -14.02 2.37
N ILE A 259 13.63 -15.07 3.01
CA ILE A 259 13.44 -15.30 4.45
C ILE A 259 14.01 -14.14 5.27
N GLY A 260 15.12 -13.54 4.84
CA GLY A 260 15.66 -12.35 5.50
C GLY A 260 14.71 -11.15 5.54
N ASP A 261 13.82 -10.99 4.56
CA ASP A 261 12.80 -9.93 4.56
C ASP A 261 11.62 -10.29 5.46
N VAL A 262 11.21 -11.56 5.44
CA VAL A 262 10.09 -12.08 6.24
C VAL A 262 10.43 -12.09 7.73
N ASP A 263 11.63 -12.56 8.08
CA ASP A 263 12.14 -12.64 9.45
C ASP A 263 12.96 -11.41 9.87
N ALA A 264 12.73 -10.26 9.21
CA ALA A 264 13.38 -9.02 9.57
C ALA A 264 13.16 -8.69 11.05
N TYR A 265 14.21 -8.25 11.75
CA TYR A 265 14.12 -7.96 13.18
C TYR A 265 13.11 -6.85 13.45
N GLN A 266 12.17 -7.13 14.36
CA GLN A 266 11.15 -6.19 14.80
C GLN A 266 11.27 -5.92 16.30
N LEU A 267 11.21 -4.63 16.68
CA LEU A 267 11.00 -4.22 18.07
C LEU A 267 9.58 -4.64 18.54
N PRO A 268 9.32 -4.71 19.86
CA PRO A 268 8.06 -5.22 20.38
C PRO A 268 6.81 -4.53 19.81
N ASP A 269 6.84 -3.21 19.67
CA ASP A 269 5.75 -2.41 19.09
C ASP A 269 5.50 -2.74 17.61
N ALA A 270 6.56 -2.90 16.82
CA ALA A 270 6.46 -3.34 15.42
C ALA A 270 5.87 -4.75 15.31
N LYS A 271 6.23 -5.69 16.20
CA LYS A 271 5.61 -7.03 16.27
C LYS A 271 4.12 -6.95 16.57
N GLY A 272 3.74 -6.13 17.57
CA GLY A 272 2.34 -5.89 17.89
C GLY A 272 1.57 -5.32 16.71
N TYR A 273 2.16 -4.37 15.98
CA TYR A 273 1.56 -3.78 14.79
C TYR A 273 1.43 -4.76 13.62
N SER A 274 2.44 -5.59 13.33
CA SER A 274 2.32 -6.64 12.30
C SER A 274 1.27 -7.69 12.66
N SER A 275 1.15 -8.06 13.95
CA SER A 275 0.17 -9.04 14.41
C SER A 275 -1.28 -8.63 14.12
N ILE A 276 -1.65 -7.35 14.29
CA ILE A 276 -3.02 -6.89 14.00
C ILE A 276 -3.37 -6.91 12.51
N HIS A 277 -2.38 -6.81 11.61
CA HIS A 277 -2.62 -6.97 10.17
C HIS A 277 -2.92 -8.43 9.81
N LEU A 278 -2.33 -9.38 10.54
CA LEU A 278 -2.61 -10.81 10.34
C LEU A 278 -4.04 -11.14 10.81
N THR A 279 -4.47 -10.62 11.96
CA THR A 279 -5.82 -10.90 12.50
C THR A 279 -6.95 -10.32 11.66
N THR A 280 -6.65 -9.34 10.79
CA THR A 280 -7.63 -8.68 9.91
C THR A 280 -7.70 -9.28 8.49
N GLY A 281 -6.94 -10.33 8.18
CA GLY A 281 -7.12 -11.01 6.88
C GLY A 281 -6.03 -11.99 6.42
N THR A 282 -4.97 -12.25 7.19
CA THR A 282 -3.90 -13.18 6.77
C THR A 282 -3.81 -14.33 7.76
N SER A 283 -4.24 -15.53 7.36
CA SER A 283 -4.10 -16.70 8.23
C SER A 283 -2.61 -17.07 8.36
N LEU A 284 -2.17 -17.39 9.58
CA LEU A 284 -0.80 -17.84 9.90
C LEU A 284 -0.32 -19.06 9.07
N MET A 285 -1.20 -19.74 8.34
CA MET A 285 -0.84 -20.87 7.47
C MET A 285 -0.02 -20.47 6.24
N GLU A 286 -0.11 -19.24 5.74
CA GLU A 286 0.62 -18.85 4.52
C GLU A 286 2.12 -18.68 4.77
N VAL A 287 2.52 -18.28 5.97
CA VAL A 287 3.93 -18.19 6.37
C VAL A 287 4.55 -19.58 6.55
N LEU A 288 3.77 -20.56 7.04
CA LEU A 288 4.21 -21.96 7.16
C LEU A 288 4.29 -22.67 5.80
N LEU A 289 3.47 -22.27 4.83
CA LEU A 289 3.51 -22.79 3.45
C LEU A 289 4.79 -22.41 2.69
N ILE A 290 5.47 -21.32 3.07
CA ILE A 290 6.80 -20.96 2.54
C ILE A 290 7.85 -22.02 2.90
N ILE A 291 7.68 -22.75 4.00
CA ILE A 291 8.64 -23.71 4.54
C ILE A 291 8.34 -25.15 4.09
N GLY A 292 7.11 -25.44 3.61
CA GLY A 292 6.55 -26.80 3.58
C GLY A 292 6.42 -27.52 2.23
N GLU A 293 6.56 -26.87 1.07
CA GLU A 293 6.37 -27.55 -0.23
C GLU A 293 7.66 -27.68 -1.06
N THR A 294 8.10 -28.93 -1.16
CA THR A 294 9.29 -29.44 -1.82
C THR A 294 9.27 -29.23 -3.35
N LEU A 295 9.86 -28.11 -3.80
CA LEU A 295 11.03 -28.01 -4.70
C LEU A 295 11.09 -28.63 -6.13
N ARG A 296 10.06 -29.23 -6.74
CA ARG A 296 10.19 -29.62 -8.20
C ARG A 296 9.02 -29.32 -9.14
N GLU A 297 7.81 -29.10 -8.65
CA GLU A 297 6.65 -28.80 -9.52
C GLU A 297 6.44 -27.29 -9.78
N LEU A 298 7.29 -26.45 -9.20
CA LEU A 298 7.11 -24.99 -9.15
C LEU A 298 7.57 -24.22 -10.39
N PHE A 299 8.31 -24.86 -11.30
CA PHE A 299 8.83 -24.21 -12.51
C PHE A 299 7.87 -24.29 -13.71
N PHE A 300 6.95 -25.27 -13.74
CA PHE A 300 6.09 -25.50 -14.91
C PHE A 300 4.83 -24.63 -14.97
N PHE A 301 4.31 -24.14 -13.84
CA PHE A 301 3.06 -23.36 -13.86
C PHE A 301 3.23 -21.92 -14.38
N PHE A 302 4.43 -21.34 -14.28
CA PHE A 302 4.73 -20.01 -14.83
C PHE A 302 4.81 -20.03 -16.38
N ILE A 303 4.91 -21.22 -16.99
CA ILE A 303 5.14 -21.42 -18.42
C ILE A 303 3.83 -21.42 -19.23
N GLU A 304 2.68 -21.78 -18.66
CA GLU A 304 1.45 -21.97 -19.47
C GLU A 304 0.50 -20.75 -19.57
N ASN A 305 0.59 -19.75 -18.68
CA ASN A 305 -0.43 -18.69 -18.61
C ASN A 305 -0.01 -17.29 -19.11
N PHE A 306 1.21 -17.12 -19.63
CA PHE A 306 1.55 -15.95 -20.44
C PHE A 306 1.17 -16.21 -21.91
N THR A 307 -0.13 -16.38 -22.17
CA THR A 307 -0.67 -16.28 -23.54
C THR A 307 -1.22 -14.88 -23.72
N VAL A 308 -0.61 -14.14 -24.64
CA VAL A 308 -1.03 -12.84 -25.13
C VAL A 308 -2.48 -12.92 -25.61
N VAL A 309 -3.42 -12.31 -24.88
CA VAL A 309 -4.70 -11.88 -25.48
C VAL A 309 -4.47 -10.46 -25.99
N SER A 310 -3.86 -10.39 -27.18
CA SER A 310 -3.93 -9.22 -28.04
C SER A 310 -5.35 -9.17 -28.60
N SER A 311 -6.22 -8.33 -28.04
CA SER A 311 -7.38 -7.86 -28.81
C SER A 311 -6.95 -6.66 -29.64
N ALA A 312 -6.55 -6.94 -30.88
CA ALA A 312 -6.56 -5.95 -31.94
C ALA A 312 -8.03 -5.55 -32.21
N VAL A 313 -8.34 -4.26 -32.01
CA VAL A 313 -8.97 -3.25 -32.89
C VAL A 313 -9.33 -2.06 -32.00
#